data_AF-A0A5J4KNY9-F1
#
_entry.id   AF-A0A5J4KNY9-F1
#
_cell.length_a   1.000
_cell.length_b   1.000
_cell.length_c   1.000
_cell.angle_alpha   90.00
_cell.angle_beta   90.00
_cell.angle_gamma   90.00
#
_symmetry.space_group_name_H-M   'P 1'
#
loop_
_entity.id
_entity.type
_entity.pdbx_description
1 polymer ?
#
loop_
_entity_poly.entity_id
_entity_poly.type
_entity_poly.pdbx_seq_one_letter_code
_entity_poly.pdbx_strand_id
1 'polypeptide(L)'
;MKLSDHYMSGREVQKLLGITEPKLRTLVSNNTLTKIVPPGRKTGLYIKSEVYNYAERWEAFLLAKEPPKASFAIAKVEDMPAEYELAKRVLGATMAIEQRQAWIKKNPECDFIVKYNDRVVAYLTLLPLKHQVIENFMQGKIRGWEIQEEDIETYEPGKQLECIIMGTASDPDMGEEAKKGYMLILIRGLMRFLEELGERGIYINKVYSTSETPTGIAMSLHLGMEELKPRLGKRLRFVLDVQQSDHFLFKSYKESLARWENAQKVEIK
;
A
#
# COMPACT_ATOMS: atom_id res chain seq x y z
N MET A 1 -19.77 -17.46 -32.61
CA MET A 1 -19.07 -16.47 -31.78
C MET A 1 -18.68 -17.15 -30.47
N LYS A 2 -17.40 -17.16 -30.07
CA LYS A 2 -16.98 -17.87 -28.85
C LYS A 2 -17.19 -16.95 -27.65
N LEU A 3 -17.74 -17.48 -26.54
CA LEU A 3 -17.94 -16.70 -25.31
C LEU A 3 -16.62 -16.12 -24.76
N SER A 4 -15.49 -16.80 -24.99
CA SER A 4 -14.15 -16.34 -24.62
C SER A 4 -13.71 -15.03 -25.27
N ASP A 5 -14.36 -14.65 -26.37
CA ASP A 5 -13.98 -13.48 -27.16
C ASP A 5 -14.45 -12.18 -26.48
N HIS A 6 -15.54 -12.25 -25.69
CA HIS A 6 -16.18 -11.09 -25.05
C HIS A 6 -16.23 -11.14 -23.53
N TYR A 7 -15.93 -12.29 -22.93
CA TYR A 7 -16.08 -12.49 -21.49
C TYR A 7 -14.84 -13.11 -20.85
N MET A 8 -14.61 -12.77 -19.58
CA MET A 8 -13.57 -13.34 -18.73
C MET A 8 -14.19 -14.02 -17.51
N SER A 9 -13.59 -15.12 -17.06
CA SER A 9 -13.90 -15.71 -15.77
C SER A 9 -13.37 -14.85 -14.62
N GLY A 10 -13.91 -15.02 -13.42
CA GLY A 10 -13.43 -14.29 -12.24
C GLY A 10 -11.93 -14.46 -12.00
N ARG A 11 -11.39 -15.68 -12.15
CA ARG A 11 -9.95 -15.95 -12.01
C ARG A 11 -9.10 -15.19 -13.03
N GLU A 12 -9.55 -15.11 -14.29
CA GLU A 12 -8.83 -14.35 -15.32
C GLU A 12 -8.84 -12.85 -15.00
N VAL A 13 -9.96 -12.31 -14.51
CA VAL A 13 -10.05 -10.91 -14.08
C VAL A 13 -9.15 -10.63 -12.88
N GLN A 14 -9.18 -11.48 -11.86
CA GLN A 14 -8.32 -11.38 -10.68
C GLN A 14 -6.84 -11.38 -11.07
N LYS A 15 -6.44 -12.30 -11.96
CA LYS A 15 -5.06 -12.39 -12.46
C LYS A 15 -4.67 -11.17 -13.28
N LEU A 16 -5.52 -10.73 -14.22
CA LEU A 16 -5.23 -9.60 -15.10
C LEU A 16 -5.11 -8.29 -14.32
N LEU A 17 -5.99 -8.06 -13.36
CA LEU A 17 -6.03 -6.82 -12.57
C LEU A 17 -5.15 -6.88 -11.31
N GLY A 18 -4.60 -8.04 -10.97
CA GLY A 18 -3.87 -8.25 -9.71
C GLY A 18 -4.74 -8.06 -8.47
N ILE A 19 -6.04 -8.41 -8.52
CA ILE A 19 -7.00 -8.16 -7.43
C ILE A 19 -7.56 -9.45 -6.82
N THR A 20 -7.96 -9.36 -5.55
CA THR A 20 -8.60 -10.47 -4.81
C THR A 20 -10.08 -10.64 -5.19
N GLU A 21 -10.67 -11.80 -4.85
CA GLU A 21 -12.10 -12.07 -5.10
C GLU A 21 -13.03 -11.10 -4.33
N PRO A 22 -12.76 -10.76 -3.05
CA PRO A 22 -13.51 -9.70 -2.37
C PRO A 22 -13.47 -8.36 -3.12
N LYS A 23 -12.30 -7.95 -3.64
CA LYS A 23 -12.19 -6.70 -4.42
C LYS A 23 -12.96 -6.80 -5.73
N LEU A 24 -12.89 -7.93 -6.42
CA LEU A 24 -13.68 -8.16 -7.64
C LEU A 24 -15.19 -8.04 -7.35
N ARG A 25 -15.67 -8.54 -6.21
CA ARG A 25 -17.07 -8.33 -5.77
C ARG A 25 -17.39 -6.87 -5.51
N THR A 26 -16.48 -6.12 -4.88
CA THR A 26 -16.64 -4.67 -4.65
C THR A 26 -16.73 -3.89 -5.97
N LEU A 27 -15.92 -4.25 -6.98
CA LEU A 27 -16.00 -3.62 -8.30
C LEU A 27 -17.36 -3.89 -8.97
N VAL A 28 -17.93 -5.08 -8.76
CA VAL A 28 -19.28 -5.40 -9.25
C VAL A 28 -20.36 -4.65 -8.47
N SER A 29 -20.30 -4.63 -7.13
CA SER A 29 -21.31 -3.95 -6.32
C SER A 29 -21.36 -2.44 -6.57
N ASN A 30 -20.22 -1.86 -6.98
CA ASN A 30 -20.11 -0.44 -7.31
C ASN A 30 -20.41 -0.15 -8.79
N ASN A 31 -20.90 -1.12 -9.56
CA ASN A 31 -21.15 -1.02 -11.01
C ASN A 31 -19.91 -0.59 -11.82
N THR A 32 -18.70 -0.88 -11.32
CA THR A 32 -17.45 -0.64 -12.05
C THR A 32 -17.17 -1.76 -13.05
N LEU A 33 -17.54 -3.00 -12.71
CA LEU A 33 -17.49 -4.14 -13.61
C LEU A 33 -18.84 -4.86 -13.62
N THR A 34 -19.29 -5.25 -14.81
CA THR A 34 -20.54 -6.00 -14.98
C THR A 34 -20.28 -7.49 -14.88
N LYS A 35 -20.97 -8.16 -13.94
CA LYS A 35 -20.98 -9.62 -13.81
C LYS A 35 -22.27 -10.19 -14.40
N ILE A 36 -22.14 -11.08 -15.38
CA ILE A 36 -23.25 -11.79 -16.03
C ILE A 36 -23.18 -13.27 -15.63
N VAL A 37 -24.31 -13.85 -15.23
CA VAL A 37 -24.41 -15.30 -14.95
C VAL A 37 -25.20 -15.92 -16.10
N PRO A 38 -24.56 -16.66 -17.03
CA PRO A 38 -25.28 -17.31 -18.12
C PRO A 38 -26.30 -18.32 -17.60
N PRO A 39 -27.44 -18.51 -18.29
CA PRO A 39 -28.42 -19.54 -17.93
C PRO A 39 -27.76 -20.91 -17.78
N GLY A 40 -28.06 -21.60 -16.66
CA GLY A 40 -27.52 -22.93 -16.37
C GLY A 40 -26.08 -22.96 -15.83
N ARG A 41 -25.42 -21.80 -15.62
CA ARG A 41 -24.10 -21.75 -14.98
C ARG A 41 -24.18 -21.25 -13.54
N LYS A 42 -23.33 -21.82 -12.68
CA LYS A 42 -23.16 -21.38 -11.28
C LYS A 42 -22.14 -20.24 -11.15
N THR A 43 -21.25 -20.09 -12.12
CA THR A 43 -20.18 -19.08 -12.11
C THR A 43 -20.51 -17.92 -13.04
N GLY A 44 -20.29 -16.71 -12.56
CA GLY A 44 -20.44 -15.50 -13.37
C GLY A 44 -19.22 -15.25 -14.25
N LEU A 45 -19.46 -14.54 -15.34
CA LEU A 45 -18.49 -14.03 -16.29
C LEU A 45 -18.52 -12.50 -16.26
N TYR A 46 -17.42 -11.88 -16.68
CA TYR A 46 -17.20 -10.44 -16.66
C TYR A 46 -17.00 -9.94 -18.08
N ILE A 47 -17.53 -8.77 -18.40
CA ILE A 47 -17.38 -8.19 -19.74
C ILE A 47 -15.91 -7.83 -19.94
N LYS A 48 -15.27 -8.49 -20.91
CA LYS A 48 -13.82 -8.42 -21.15
C LYS A 48 -13.36 -7.00 -21.46
N SER A 49 -14.14 -6.23 -22.24
CA SER A 49 -13.83 -4.83 -22.55
C SER A 49 -13.88 -3.91 -21.33
N GLU A 50 -14.79 -4.13 -20.38
CA GLU A 50 -14.82 -3.34 -19.14
C GLU A 50 -13.62 -3.64 -18.25
N VAL A 51 -13.23 -4.91 -18.18
CA VAL A 51 -12.03 -5.34 -17.44
C VAL A 51 -10.78 -4.72 -18.05
N TYR A 52 -10.60 -4.77 -19.37
CA TYR A 52 -9.47 -4.11 -20.03
C TYR A 52 -9.51 -2.59 -19.87
N ASN A 53 -10.66 -1.95 -20.06
CA ASN A 53 -10.79 -0.50 -19.83
C ASN A 53 -10.41 -0.12 -18.39
N TYR A 54 -10.76 -0.95 -17.41
CA TYR A 54 -10.36 -0.74 -16.02
C TYR A 54 -8.84 -0.93 -15.83
N ALA A 55 -8.27 -1.98 -16.41
CA ALA A 55 -6.82 -2.22 -16.40
C ALA A 55 -6.05 -1.06 -17.05
N GLU A 56 -6.46 -0.63 -18.24
CA GLU A 56 -5.87 0.48 -18.99
C GLU A 56 -6.01 1.80 -18.24
N ARG A 57 -7.15 2.09 -17.60
CA ARG A 57 -7.29 3.29 -16.75
C ARG A 57 -6.37 3.25 -15.55
N TRP A 58 -6.16 2.06 -14.98
CA TRP A 58 -5.26 1.89 -13.86
C TRP A 58 -3.80 2.04 -14.28
N GLU A 59 -3.41 1.43 -15.40
CA GLU A 59 -2.09 1.57 -15.99
C GLU A 59 -1.85 3.02 -16.45
N ALA A 60 -2.80 3.65 -17.12
CA ALA A 60 -2.73 5.07 -17.51
C ALA A 60 -2.64 5.98 -16.29
N PHE A 61 -3.34 5.66 -15.19
CA PHE A 61 -3.14 6.34 -13.91
C PHE A 61 -1.70 6.14 -13.42
N LEU A 62 -1.18 4.91 -13.44
CA LEU A 62 0.20 4.61 -13.06
C LEU A 62 1.26 5.19 -13.99
N LEU A 63 0.92 5.57 -15.22
CA LEU A 63 1.80 6.14 -16.24
C LEU A 63 1.56 7.64 -16.47
N ALA A 64 0.59 8.25 -15.77
CA ALA A 64 0.28 9.67 -15.90
C ALA A 64 1.52 10.53 -15.59
N LYS A 65 1.69 11.61 -16.34
CA LYS A 65 2.77 12.58 -16.12
C LYS A 65 2.64 13.18 -14.74
N GLU A 66 3.76 13.25 -14.03
CA GLU A 66 3.83 13.84 -12.70
C GLU A 66 3.52 15.35 -12.80
N PRO A 67 2.79 15.92 -11.81
CA PRO A 67 2.66 17.36 -11.72
C PRO A 67 4.08 17.97 -11.75
N PRO A 68 4.35 18.97 -12.62
CA PRO A 68 5.71 19.36 -13.02
C PRO A 68 6.62 19.95 -11.92
N LYS A 69 6.26 19.85 -10.63
CA LYS A 69 7.03 20.36 -9.49
C LYS A 69 6.85 19.54 -8.21
N ALA A 70 6.31 18.33 -8.31
CA ALA A 70 6.14 17.47 -7.16
C ALA A 70 7.28 16.44 -7.11
N SER A 71 7.84 16.19 -5.93
CA SER A 71 8.95 15.27 -5.74
C SER A 71 8.72 14.34 -4.55
N PHE A 72 9.13 13.08 -4.71
CA PHE A 72 9.18 12.10 -3.64
C PHE A 72 10.46 12.29 -2.82
N ALA A 73 10.37 12.13 -1.50
CA ALA A 73 11.52 12.05 -0.62
C ALA A 73 11.22 11.16 0.60
N ILE A 74 12.29 10.61 1.20
CA ILE A 74 12.25 10.11 2.57
C ILE A 74 12.16 11.33 3.49
N ALA A 75 11.22 11.30 4.44
CA ALA A 75 11.00 12.41 5.35
C ALA A 75 12.17 12.56 6.32
N LYS A 76 12.43 13.81 6.72
CA LYS A 76 13.42 14.14 7.73
C LYS A 76 12.75 14.71 8.98
N VAL A 77 13.52 14.84 10.06
CA VAL A 77 13.04 15.40 11.33
C VAL A 77 12.43 16.81 11.14
N GLU A 78 13.02 17.60 10.25
CA GLU A 78 12.54 18.94 9.87
C GLU A 78 11.20 18.95 9.11
N ASP A 79 10.78 17.83 8.52
CA ASP A 79 9.51 17.72 7.80
C ASP A 79 8.32 17.44 8.75
N MET A 80 8.60 16.98 9.97
CA MET A 80 7.58 16.52 10.93
C MET A 80 6.52 17.56 11.31
N PRO A 81 6.84 18.85 11.49
CA PRO A 81 5.81 19.86 11.71
C PRO A 81 4.83 19.97 10.53
N ALA A 82 5.32 19.94 9.29
CA ALA A 82 4.47 20.05 8.10
C ALA A 82 3.61 18.80 7.91
N GLU A 83 4.19 17.62 8.16
CA GLU A 83 3.46 16.36 8.09
C GLU A 83 2.39 16.26 9.19
N TYR A 84 2.70 16.67 10.42
CA TYR A 84 1.75 16.72 11.52
C TYR A 84 0.52 17.56 11.17
N GLU A 85 0.73 18.76 10.63
CA GLU A 85 -0.37 19.64 10.21
C GLU A 85 -1.20 19.03 9.08
N LEU A 86 -0.56 18.35 8.11
CA LEU A 86 -1.26 17.61 7.07
C LEU A 86 -2.08 16.45 7.64
N ALA A 87 -1.48 15.62 8.49
CA ALA A 87 -2.14 14.50 9.15
C ALA A 87 -3.33 14.97 9.99
N LYS A 88 -3.19 16.06 10.74
CA LYS A 88 -4.23 16.64 11.57
C LYS A 88 -5.42 17.13 10.73
N ARG A 89 -5.17 17.79 9.60
CA ARG A 89 -6.23 18.23 8.67
C ARG A 89 -7.01 17.06 8.05
N VAL A 90 -6.32 15.96 7.72
CA VAL A 90 -6.93 14.82 7.00
C VAL A 90 -7.55 13.78 7.93
N LEU A 91 -6.87 13.46 9.03
CA LEU A 91 -7.21 12.36 9.94
C LEU A 91 -7.79 12.83 11.27
N GLY A 92 -7.70 14.13 11.58
CA GLY A 92 -8.12 14.69 12.86
C GLY A 92 -7.08 14.45 13.96
N ALA A 93 -7.43 13.69 14.99
CA ALA A 93 -6.49 13.35 16.05
C ALA A 93 -5.32 12.52 15.50
N THR A 94 -4.09 13.02 15.65
CA THR A 94 -2.87 12.39 15.14
C THR A 94 -1.78 12.39 16.23
N MET A 95 -0.76 11.57 16.01
CA MET A 95 0.46 11.48 16.81
C MET A 95 1.17 12.83 16.98
N ALA A 96 1.75 13.07 18.17
CA ALA A 96 2.57 14.24 18.47
C ALA A 96 3.86 14.31 17.62
N ILE A 97 4.38 15.51 17.40
CA ILE A 97 5.57 15.76 16.57
C ILE A 97 6.78 15.03 17.16
N GLU A 98 6.97 15.10 18.47
CA GLU A 98 8.13 14.54 19.17
C GLU A 98 8.20 13.02 19.00
N GLN A 99 7.06 12.34 19.01
CA GLN A 99 6.97 10.90 18.80
C GLN A 99 7.34 10.52 17.36
N ARG A 100 6.85 11.27 16.37
CA ARG A 100 7.24 11.08 14.95
C ARG A 100 8.73 11.31 14.74
N GLN A 101 9.29 12.32 15.39
CA GLN A 101 10.73 12.57 15.36
C GLN A 101 11.54 11.43 16.00
N ALA A 102 11.05 10.85 17.10
CA ALA A 102 11.69 9.68 17.71
C ALA A 102 11.67 8.47 16.74
N TRP A 103 10.56 8.25 16.05
CA TRP A 103 10.44 7.18 15.04
C TRP A 103 11.45 7.35 13.91
N ILE A 104 11.56 8.54 13.32
CA ILE A 104 12.52 8.82 12.24
C ILE A 104 13.97 8.72 12.74
N LYS A 105 14.27 9.15 13.96
CA LYS A 105 15.62 8.98 14.53
C LYS A 105 15.99 7.51 14.69
N LYS A 106 15.02 6.67 15.08
CA LYS A 106 15.21 5.23 15.24
C LYS A 106 15.34 4.51 13.90
N ASN A 107 14.50 4.84 12.94
CA ASN A 107 14.55 4.31 11.57
C ASN A 107 14.29 5.44 10.56
N PRO A 108 15.34 6.04 10.00
CA PRO A 108 15.20 7.16 9.06
C PRO A 108 14.45 6.82 7.78
N GLU A 109 14.28 5.55 7.45
CA GLU A 109 13.66 5.07 6.20
C GLU A 109 12.19 4.61 6.43
N CYS A 110 11.49 5.13 7.43
CA CYS A 110 10.12 4.71 7.77
C CYS A 110 8.99 5.63 7.30
N ASP A 111 9.32 6.84 6.83
CA ASP A 111 8.33 7.86 6.48
C ASP A 111 8.66 8.51 5.14
N PHE A 112 7.65 8.66 4.29
CA PHE A 112 7.80 9.09 2.91
C PHE A 112 6.87 10.24 2.62
N ILE A 113 7.37 11.26 1.95
CA ILE A 113 6.64 12.48 1.67
C ILE A 113 6.68 12.84 0.19
N VAL A 114 5.66 13.57 -0.24
CA VAL A 114 5.67 14.29 -1.51
C VAL A 114 5.72 15.77 -1.21
N LYS A 115 6.70 16.47 -1.81
CA LYS A 115 6.81 17.92 -1.74
C LYS A 115 6.34 18.56 -3.04
N TYR A 116 5.61 19.66 -2.97
CA TYR A 116 5.25 20.51 -4.11
C TYR A 116 5.49 21.97 -3.74
N ASN A 117 6.38 22.65 -4.48
CA ASN A 117 6.90 23.97 -4.11
C ASN A 117 7.37 24.00 -2.63
N ASP A 118 8.22 23.05 -2.26
CA ASP A 118 8.78 22.87 -0.90
C ASP A 118 7.78 22.61 0.23
N ARG A 119 6.48 22.50 -0.06
CA ARG A 119 5.45 22.12 0.91
C ARG A 119 5.17 20.63 0.86
N VAL A 120 5.09 19.99 2.03
CA VAL A 120 4.59 18.61 2.14
C VAL A 120 3.11 18.56 1.75
N VAL A 121 2.79 17.79 0.70
CA VAL A 121 1.43 17.68 0.12
C VAL A 121 0.87 16.25 0.15
N ALA A 122 1.70 15.26 0.43
CA ALA A 122 1.25 13.90 0.75
C ALA A 122 2.30 13.21 1.62
N TYR A 123 1.89 12.20 2.37
CA TYR A 123 2.81 11.34 3.12
C TYR A 123 2.28 9.90 3.25
N LEU A 124 3.20 8.97 3.48
CA LEU A 124 2.94 7.57 3.84
C LEU A 124 4.01 7.11 4.82
N THR A 125 3.58 6.55 5.95
CA THR A 125 4.48 5.99 6.95
C THR A 125 4.42 4.47 6.89
N LEU A 126 5.55 3.81 6.54
CA LEU A 126 5.72 2.36 6.55
C LEU A 126 6.70 1.98 7.67
N LEU A 127 6.16 1.48 8.77
CA LEU A 127 6.92 1.26 9.98
C LEU A 127 7.20 -0.24 10.17
N PRO A 128 8.46 -0.69 10.15
CA PRO A 128 8.79 -2.05 10.56
C PRO A 128 8.70 -2.11 12.09
N LEU A 129 7.91 -3.05 12.61
CA LEU A 129 7.61 -3.17 14.03
C LEU A 129 7.86 -4.58 14.52
N LYS A 130 8.12 -4.71 15.82
CA LYS A 130 8.09 -6.01 16.50
C LYS A 130 6.72 -6.68 16.28
N HIS A 131 6.74 -7.98 16.02
CA HIS A 131 5.54 -8.76 15.77
C HIS A 131 4.45 -8.57 16.86
N GLN A 132 4.85 -8.64 18.13
CA GLN A 132 3.91 -8.49 19.25
C GLN A 132 3.20 -7.12 19.28
N VAL A 133 3.89 -6.07 18.83
CA VAL A 133 3.35 -4.70 18.76
C VAL A 133 2.31 -4.61 17.64
N ILE A 134 2.60 -5.19 16.47
CA ILE A 134 1.64 -5.31 15.37
C ILE A 134 0.41 -6.08 15.84
N GLU A 135 0.58 -7.23 16.49
CA GLU A 135 -0.56 -8.00 17.00
C GLU A 135 -1.42 -7.18 17.97
N ASN A 136 -0.79 -6.49 18.93
CA ASN A 136 -1.51 -5.65 19.88
C ASN A 136 -2.26 -4.51 19.18
N PHE A 137 -1.63 -3.84 18.21
CA PHE A 137 -2.26 -2.79 17.42
C PHE A 137 -3.43 -3.33 16.61
N MET A 138 -3.24 -4.46 15.93
CA MET A 138 -4.24 -5.13 15.12
C MET A 138 -5.36 -5.71 15.97
N GLN A 139 -5.14 -6.04 17.24
CA GLN A 139 -6.20 -6.44 18.18
C GLN A 139 -6.88 -5.24 18.85
N GLY A 140 -6.38 -4.02 18.62
CA GLY A 140 -6.92 -2.80 19.22
C GLY A 140 -6.59 -2.64 20.70
N LYS A 141 -5.59 -3.37 21.20
CA LYS A 141 -5.05 -3.24 22.55
C LYS A 141 -4.24 -1.96 22.72
N ILE A 142 -3.61 -1.50 21.63
CA ILE A 142 -2.88 -0.23 21.56
C ILE A 142 -3.30 0.58 20.32
N ARG A 143 -3.05 1.87 20.36
CA ARG A 143 -3.21 2.86 19.28
C ARG A 143 -1.87 3.27 18.70
N GLY A 144 -1.92 3.97 17.57
CA GLY A 144 -0.71 4.39 16.87
C GLY A 144 0.19 5.27 17.72
N TRP A 145 -0.39 6.21 18.46
CA TRP A 145 0.30 7.10 19.41
C TRP A 145 0.82 6.41 20.67
N GLU A 146 0.55 5.12 20.86
CA GLU A 146 1.11 4.35 21.99
C GLU A 146 2.40 3.59 21.59
N ILE A 147 2.70 3.47 20.29
CA ILE A 147 3.91 2.78 19.79
C ILE A 147 5.15 3.63 20.07
N GLN A 148 6.12 3.09 20.79
CA GLN A 148 7.33 3.80 21.19
C GLN A 148 8.50 3.53 20.23
N GLU A 149 9.62 4.25 20.39
CA GLU A 149 10.78 4.06 19.51
C GLU A 149 11.42 2.67 19.64
N GLU A 150 11.38 2.08 20.83
CA GLU A 150 11.91 0.75 21.10
C GLU A 150 11.12 -0.35 20.41
N ASP A 151 9.89 -0.09 19.98
CA ASP A 151 9.03 -1.03 19.25
C ASP A 151 9.37 -1.11 17.76
N ILE A 152 10.12 -0.12 17.26
CA ILE A 152 10.48 0.04 15.86
C ILE A 152 11.75 -0.74 15.55
N GLU A 153 11.65 -1.55 14.50
CA GLU A 153 12.77 -2.29 13.96
C GLU A 153 13.53 -1.46 12.91
N THR A 154 14.75 -1.87 12.61
CA THR A 154 15.60 -1.29 11.56
C THR A 154 15.61 -2.20 10.34
N TYR A 155 15.76 -1.60 9.15
CA TYR A 155 15.87 -2.29 7.87
C TYR A 155 17.28 -2.88 7.72
N GLU A 156 17.48 -4.09 8.26
CA GLU A 156 18.77 -4.79 8.30
C GLU A 156 18.80 -6.01 7.36
N PRO A 157 19.89 -6.22 6.60
CA PRO A 157 20.05 -7.40 5.75
C PRO A 157 19.86 -8.72 6.50
N GLY A 158 19.17 -9.68 5.90
CA GLY A 158 18.91 -11.00 6.49
C GLY A 158 17.83 -11.04 7.57
N LYS A 159 17.34 -9.88 8.02
CA LYS A 159 16.28 -9.79 9.03
C LYS A 159 14.91 -9.92 8.37
N GLN A 160 14.05 -10.73 9.00
CA GLN A 160 12.63 -10.81 8.65
C GLN A 160 11.85 -9.75 9.41
N LEU A 161 11.15 -8.91 8.65
CA LEU A 161 10.40 -7.78 9.14
C LEU A 161 8.92 -7.94 8.80
N GLU A 162 8.10 -7.42 9.71
CA GLU A 162 6.71 -7.12 9.45
C GLU A 162 6.53 -5.61 9.51
N CYS A 163 5.79 -5.06 8.55
CA CYS A 163 5.60 -3.63 8.44
C CYS A 163 4.13 -3.25 8.63
N ILE A 164 3.88 -2.04 9.10
CA ILE A 164 2.55 -1.46 9.16
C ILE A 164 2.50 -0.12 8.43
N ILE A 165 1.48 0.08 7.60
CA ILE A 165 1.14 1.38 7.05
C ILE A 165 0.38 2.14 8.13
N MET A 166 1.07 3.01 8.86
CA MET A 166 0.52 3.76 10.00
C MET A 166 -0.37 4.91 9.57
N GLY A 167 -0.06 5.53 8.45
CA GLY A 167 -0.79 6.67 7.93
C GLY A 167 -0.52 6.85 6.45
N THR A 168 -1.51 7.35 5.73
CA THR A 168 -1.36 7.80 4.36
C THR A 168 -2.36 8.93 4.14
N ALA A 169 -1.87 10.07 3.65
CA ALA A 169 -2.72 11.23 3.40
C ALA A 169 -2.18 12.06 2.23
N SER A 170 -3.10 12.78 1.59
CA SER A 170 -2.81 13.82 0.62
C SER A 170 -3.54 15.09 1.03
N ASP A 171 -3.00 16.25 0.65
CA ASP A 171 -3.55 17.56 1.01
C ASP A 171 -5.04 17.68 0.62
N PRO A 172 -5.95 17.90 1.60
CA PRO A 172 -7.38 17.87 1.36
C PRO A 172 -7.86 19.08 0.53
N ASP A 173 -7.09 20.17 0.50
CA ASP A 173 -7.45 21.43 -0.17
C ASP A 173 -7.10 21.44 -1.65
N MET A 174 -6.44 20.38 -2.14
CA MET A 174 -6.05 20.24 -3.54
C MET A 174 -7.18 19.60 -4.37
N GLY A 175 -7.24 19.94 -5.65
CA GLY A 175 -8.18 19.29 -6.58
C GLY A 175 -7.93 17.77 -6.67
N GLU A 176 -8.98 17.01 -7.01
CA GLU A 176 -8.91 15.54 -7.06
C GLU A 176 -7.81 15.01 -7.99
N GLU A 177 -7.55 15.68 -9.12
CA GLU A 177 -6.45 15.31 -10.02
C GLU A 177 -5.07 15.49 -9.37
N ALA A 178 -4.88 16.58 -8.62
CA ALA A 178 -3.62 16.85 -7.93
C ALA A 178 -3.38 15.83 -6.80
N LYS A 179 -4.41 15.52 -6.00
CA LYS A 179 -4.34 14.48 -4.95
C LYS A 179 -3.94 13.13 -5.53
N LYS A 180 -4.59 12.74 -6.63
CA LYS A 180 -4.27 11.52 -7.39
C LYS A 180 -2.82 11.54 -7.88
N GLY A 181 -2.36 12.65 -8.43
CA GLY A 181 -0.96 12.83 -8.86
C GLY A 181 0.05 12.68 -7.71
N TYR A 182 -0.23 13.26 -6.55
CA TYR A 182 0.66 13.13 -5.38
C TYR A 182 0.68 11.71 -4.83
N MET A 183 -0.47 11.05 -4.73
CA MET A 183 -0.54 9.65 -4.32
C MET A 183 0.21 8.74 -5.28
N LEU A 184 0.15 9.01 -6.59
CA LEU A 184 0.91 8.28 -7.58
C LEU A 184 2.42 8.43 -7.39
N ILE A 185 2.92 9.65 -7.17
CA ILE A 185 4.34 9.91 -6.89
C ILE A 185 4.79 9.13 -5.64
N LEU A 186 3.95 9.16 -4.59
CA LEU A 186 4.22 8.46 -3.34
C LEU A 186 4.31 6.94 -3.52
N ILE A 187 3.36 6.36 -4.27
CA ILE A 187 3.35 4.92 -4.57
C ILE A 187 4.57 4.52 -5.42
N ARG A 188 4.91 5.30 -6.46
CA ARG A 188 6.09 5.03 -7.30
C ARG A 188 7.39 5.11 -6.50
N GLY A 189 7.51 6.10 -5.61
CA GLY A 189 8.65 6.22 -4.71
C GLY A 189 8.75 5.06 -3.73
N LEU A 190 7.61 4.64 -3.16
CA LEU A 190 7.54 3.45 -2.31
C LEU A 190 7.95 2.17 -3.07
N MET A 191 7.54 2.00 -4.32
CA MET A 191 7.96 0.84 -5.13
C MET A 191 9.49 0.79 -5.31
N ARG A 192 10.13 1.94 -5.59
CA ARG A 192 11.59 2.02 -5.70
C ARG A 192 12.27 1.71 -4.37
N PHE A 193 11.75 2.27 -3.27
CA PHE A 193 12.24 1.96 -1.93
C PHE A 193 12.13 0.46 -1.60
N LEU A 194 11.00 -0.17 -1.92
CA LEU A 194 10.83 -1.62 -1.74
C LEU A 194 11.84 -2.40 -2.60
N GLU A 195 12.08 -2.00 -3.84
CA GLU A 195 13.12 -2.60 -4.69
C GLU A 195 14.51 -2.52 -4.03
N GLU A 196 14.90 -1.36 -3.51
CA GLU A 196 16.16 -1.13 -2.79
C GLU A 196 16.28 -1.99 -1.52
N LEU A 197 15.17 -2.22 -0.79
CA LEU A 197 15.17 -3.18 0.32
C LEU A 197 15.48 -4.61 -0.15
N GLY A 198 14.93 -5.01 -1.30
CA GLY A 198 15.20 -6.31 -1.90
C GLY A 198 16.68 -6.46 -2.29
N GLU A 199 17.26 -5.43 -2.91
CA GLU A 199 18.69 -5.41 -3.28
C GLU A 199 19.61 -5.50 -2.06
N ARG A 200 19.18 -4.99 -0.91
CA ARG A 200 19.90 -5.09 0.38
C ARG A 200 19.67 -6.42 1.11
N GLY A 201 18.84 -7.33 0.59
CA GLY A 201 18.55 -8.60 1.26
C GLY A 201 17.63 -8.47 2.47
N ILE A 202 16.72 -7.50 2.45
CA ILE A 202 15.82 -7.22 3.56
C ILE A 202 14.47 -7.89 3.30
N TYR A 203 14.03 -8.71 4.26
CA TYR A 203 12.84 -9.54 4.10
C TYR A 203 11.63 -8.85 4.73
N ILE A 204 10.64 -8.48 3.93
CA ILE A 204 9.32 -8.05 4.40
C ILE A 204 8.39 -9.25 4.22
N ASN A 205 7.96 -9.84 5.33
CA ASN A 205 7.05 -10.99 5.29
C ASN A 205 5.61 -10.52 5.05
N LYS A 206 5.17 -9.52 5.83
CA LYS A 206 3.80 -9.04 5.83
C LYS A 206 3.75 -7.52 5.96
N VAL A 207 2.75 -6.94 5.31
CA VAL A 207 2.37 -5.54 5.49
C VAL A 207 0.96 -5.48 6.06
N TYR A 208 0.79 -4.73 7.15
CA TYR A 208 -0.49 -4.54 7.82
C TYR A 208 -0.99 -3.11 7.64
N SER A 209 -2.30 -2.91 7.79
CA SER A 209 -2.89 -1.57 7.86
C SER A 209 -4.25 -1.61 8.55
N THR A 210 -4.72 -0.46 8.99
CA THR A 210 -6.10 -0.28 9.46
C THR A 210 -6.71 0.95 8.86
N SER A 211 -8.02 0.93 8.60
CA SER A 211 -8.73 2.11 8.11
C SER A 211 -10.19 2.13 8.52
N GLU A 212 -10.70 3.33 8.74
CA GLU A 212 -12.12 3.64 8.95
C GLU A 212 -12.70 4.47 7.80
N THR A 213 -11.85 4.99 6.91
CA THR A 213 -12.27 5.89 5.83
C THR A 213 -12.55 5.08 4.55
N PRO A 214 -13.57 5.44 3.75
CA PRO A 214 -13.82 4.77 2.48
C PRO A 214 -12.60 4.76 1.55
N THR A 215 -11.85 5.87 1.50
CA THR A 215 -10.64 5.99 0.69
C THR A 215 -9.52 5.07 1.16
N GLY A 216 -9.24 5.02 2.46
CA GLY A 216 -8.19 4.15 3.01
C GLY A 216 -8.54 2.67 2.85
N ILE A 217 -9.81 2.30 3.08
CA ILE A 217 -10.31 0.95 2.81
C ILE A 217 -10.15 0.59 1.32
N ALA A 218 -10.56 1.49 0.42
CA ALA A 218 -10.43 1.26 -1.01
C ALA A 218 -8.97 1.10 -1.44
N MET A 219 -8.05 1.88 -0.84
CA MET A 219 -6.61 1.80 -1.07
C MET A 219 -6.05 0.47 -0.57
N SER A 220 -6.31 0.04 0.67
CA SER A 220 -5.82 -1.26 1.19
C SER A 220 -6.26 -2.42 0.29
N LEU A 221 -7.53 -2.44 -0.12
CA LEU A 221 -8.02 -3.45 -1.06
C LEU A 221 -7.40 -3.32 -2.45
N HIS A 222 -7.03 -2.11 -2.86
CA HIS A 222 -6.36 -1.86 -4.13
C HIS A 222 -4.92 -2.38 -4.09
N LEU A 223 -4.21 -2.25 -2.97
CA LEU A 223 -2.87 -2.79 -2.76
C LEU A 223 -2.85 -4.33 -2.63
N GLY A 224 -3.97 -5.00 -2.88
CA GLY A 224 -4.11 -6.45 -2.76
C GLY A 224 -4.24 -6.97 -1.33
N MET A 225 -4.41 -6.09 -0.32
CA MET A 225 -4.53 -6.54 1.07
C MET A 225 -5.86 -7.25 1.33
N GLU A 226 -5.84 -8.23 2.23
CA GLU A 226 -7.00 -8.99 2.67
C GLU A 226 -7.54 -8.43 3.99
N GLU A 227 -8.88 -8.36 4.13
CA GLU A 227 -9.53 -7.94 5.38
C GLU A 227 -9.39 -9.02 6.47
N LEU A 228 -8.81 -8.67 7.61
CA LEU A 228 -8.76 -9.50 8.82
C LEU A 228 -10.05 -9.39 9.64
N LYS A 229 -10.70 -10.52 9.86
CA LYS A 229 -11.91 -10.65 10.70
C LYS A 229 -11.55 -11.09 12.14
N PRO A 230 -12.36 -10.76 13.16
CA PRO A 230 -13.51 -9.85 13.13
C PRO A 230 -13.09 -8.37 12.99
N ARG A 231 -14.04 -7.48 12.72
CA ARG A 231 -13.78 -6.03 12.69
C ARG A 231 -13.64 -5.46 14.11
N LEU A 232 -12.91 -4.36 14.26
CA LEU A 232 -12.80 -3.63 15.52
C LEU A 232 -13.71 -2.40 15.48
N GLY A 233 -15.00 -2.59 15.75
CA GLY A 233 -15.98 -1.52 15.57
C GLY A 233 -16.06 -1.08 14.11
N LYS A 234 -15.82 0.22 13.85
CA LYS A 234 -15.76 0.78 12.49
C LYS A 234 -14.41 0.56 11.79
N ARG A 235 -13.38 0.17 12.54
CA ARG A 235 -12.02 -0.03 12.04
C ARG A 235 -11.87 -1.36 11.35
N LEU A 236 -11.63 -1.32 10.03
CA LEU A 236 -11.22 -2.48 9.25
C LEU A 236 -9.72 -2.68 9.40
N ARG A 237 -9.31 -3.93 9.29
CA ARG A 237 -7.95 -4.40 9.49
C ARG A 237 -7.53 -5.14 8.24
N PHE A 238 -6.32 -4.91 7.77
CA PHE A 238 -5.83 -5.48 6.54
C PHE A 238 -4.46 -6.11 6.73
N VAL A 239 -4.22 -7.18 5.99
CA VAL A 239 -2.90 -7.82 5.88
C VAL A 239 -2.60 -8.13 4.43
N LEU A 240 -1.35 -8.00 4.04
CA LEU A 240 -0.81 -8.52 2.81
C LEU A 240 0.35 -9.43 3.16
N ASP A 241 0.24 -10.70 2.77
CA ASP A 241 1.38 -11.60 2.74
C ASP A 241 2.23 -11.26 1.51
N VAL A 242 3.38 -10.66 1.74
CA VAL A 242 4.22 -10.16 0.64
C VAL A 242 4.74 -11.34 -0.17
N GLN A 243 5.15 -12.45 0.46
CA GLN A 243 5.69 -13.60 -0.24
C GLN A 243 4.64 -14.27 -1.14
N GLN A 244 3.39 -14.38 -0.68
CA GLN A 244 2.30 -15.00 -1.43
C GLN A 244 1.61 -14.05 -2.42
N SER A 245 1.86 -12.74 -2.34
CA SER A 245 1.20 -11.75 -3.19
C SER A 245 1.81 -11.67 -4.60
N ASP A 246 0.98 -11.84 -5.63
CA ASP A 246 1.37 -11.57 -7.02
C ASP A 246 1.17 -10.08 -7.42
N HIS A 247 0.94 -9.20 -6.43
CA HIS A 247 0.64 -7.81 -6.68
C HIS A 247 1.86 -7.06 -7.27
N PHE A 248 1.63 -6.28 -8.32
CA PHE A 248 2.69 -5.64 -9.11
C PHE A 248 3.64 -4.76 -8.28
N LEU A 249 3.15 -4.17 -7.19
CA LEU A 249 3.95 -3.33 -6.28
C LEU A 249 5.17 -4.04 -5.68
N PHE A 250 5.10 -5.36 -5.51
CA PHE A 250 6.17 -6.14 -4.89
C PHE A 250 6.99 -6.93 -5.92
N LYS A 251 6.69 -6.78 -7.22
CA LYS A 251 7.38 -7.54 -8.26
C LYS A 251 8.88 -7.24 -8.27
N SER A 252 9.25 -5.96 -8.43
CA SER A 252 10.67 -5.55 -8.46
C SER A 252 11.37 -5.89 -7.15
N TYR A 253 10.71 -5.69 -6.00
CA TYR A 253 11.23 -6.11 -4.69
C TYR A 253 11.61 -7.59 -4.65
N LYS A 254 10.69 -8.48 -5.03
CA LYS A 254 10.92 -9.93 -5.02
C LYS A 254 12.02 -10.34 -5.99
N GLU A 255 12.05 -9.75 -7.17
CA GLU A 255 13.09 -10.00 -8.18
C GLU A 255 14.47 -9.58 -7.64
N SER A 256 14.56 -8.40 -7.01
CA SER A 256 15.79 -7.91 -6.38
C SER A 256 16.24 -8.77 -5.21
N LEU A 257 15.31 -9.18 -4.34
CA LEU A 257 15.61 -10.07 -3.21
C LEU A 257 16.12 -11.43 -3.68
N ALA A 258 15.49 -12.01 -4.72
CA ALA A 258 15.94 -13.29 -5.29
C ALA A 258 17.35 -13.17 -5.91
N ARG A 259 17.71 -12.04 -6.53
CA ARG A 259 19.08 -11.79 -7.01
C ARG A 259 20.06 -11.76 -5.85
N TRP A 260 19.73 -11.04 -4.77
CA TRP A 260 20.56 -10.98 -3.57
C TRP A 260 20.78 -12.36 -2.96
N GLU A 261 19.72 -13.15 -2.78
CA GLU A 261 19.81 -14.53 -2.25
C GLU A 261 20.71 -15.44 -3.08
N ASN A 262 20.65 -15.32 -4.40
CA ASN A 262 21.48 -16.11 -5.30
C ASN A 262 22.95 -15.72 -5.21
N ALA A 263 23.27 -14.43 -5.06
CA ALA A 263 24.64 -13.96 -4.86
C ALA A 263 25.24 -14.52 -3.57
N GLN A 264 24.47 -14.52 -2.47
CA GLN A 264 24.93 -15.06 -1.18
C GLN A 264 25.20 -16.58 -1.22
N LYS A 265 24.47 -17.33 -2.04
CA LYS A 265 24.70 -18.79 -2.22
C LYS A 265 25.97 -19.12 -3.00
N VAL A 266 26.45 -18.20 -3.84
CA VAL A 266 27.68 -18.39 -4.62
C VAL A 266 28.92 -18.16 -3.76
N GLU A 267 28.87 -17.20 -2.82
CA GLU A 267 30.01 -16.89 -1.93
C GLU A 267 30.30 -17.96 -0.87
N ILE A 268 29.34 -18.84 -0.58
CA ILE A 268 29.48 -19.90 0.43
C ILE A 268 30.04 -21.21 -0.17
N LYS A 269 30.23 -21.29 -1.50
CA LYS A 269 30.81 -22.45 -2.20
C LYS A 269 32.29 -22.25 -2.52
#